data_AF-A0A2K1QK58-F1
#
_entry.id   AF-A0A2K1QK58-F1
#
_cell.length_a   1.000
_cell.length_b   1.000
_cell.length_c   1.000
_cell.angle_alpha   90.00
_cell.angle_beta   90.00
_cell.angle_gamma   90.00
#
_symmetry.space_group_name_H-M   'P 1'
#
loop_
_entity.id
_entity.type
_entity.pdbx_description
1 polymer ?
#
loop_
_entity_poly.entity_id
_entity_poly.type
_entity_poly.pdbx_seq_one_letter_code
_entity_poly.pdbx_strand_id
1 'polypeptide(L)'
;MIQSVLPPQAELARISYYALSLGLLTALPAVFSGAAQAIQMVGKQGLFEADGKTIKIKFKTLITHVISSDIVLGVSAYTWYYRSANDAVNQGDFVRTGLAVLLSLGLMFAAHNGGSLTYEYGMGLSVGKKGKTT
;
A
#
# COMPACT_ATOMS: atom_id res chain seq x y z
N MET A 1 31.30 -20.81 20.99
CA MET A 1 31.11 -19.59 20.17
C MET A 1 29.71 -19.66 19.57
N ILE A 2 28.81 -18.77 19.96
CA ILE A 2 27.51 -18.65 19.29
C ILE A 2 27.75 -17.79 18.05
N GLN A 3 27.77 -18.40 16.86
CA GLN A 3 27.64 -17.62 15.64
C GLN A 3 26.28 -16.93 15.67
N SER A 4 26.28 -15.61 15.51
CA SER A 4 25.06 -14.85 15.26
C SER A 4 24.38 -15.44 14.03
N VAL A 5 23.17 -16.00 14.20
CA VAL A 5 22.32 -16.49 13.10
C VAL A 5 21.77 -15.34 12.26
N LEU A 6 21.92 -14.10 12.75
CA LEU A 6 21.45 -12.91 12.07
C LEU A 6 22.49 -12.40 11.05
N PRO A 7 22.05 -11.98 9.84
CA PRO A 7 22.92 -11.36 8.86
C PRO A 7 23.61 -10.10 9.43
N PRO A 8 24.81 -9.75 8.94
CA PRO A 8 25.48 -8.51 9.30
C PRO A 8 24.59 -7.28 9.02
N GLN A 9 24.72 -6.24 9.84
CA GLN A 9 23.93 -5.00 9.73
C GLN A 9 23.95 -4.38 8.32
N ALA A 10 25.10 -4.42 7.65
CA ALA A 10 25.26 -3.93 6.29
C ALA A 10 24.43 -4.72 5.26
N GLU A 11 24.29 -6.04 5.44
CA GLU A 11 23.44 -6.88 4.59
C GLU A 11 21.96 -6.62 4.86
N LEU A 12 21.56 -6.51 6.12
CA LEU A 12 20.19 -6.17 6.50
C LEU A 12 19.75 -4.82 5.90
N ALA A 13 20.64 -3.82 5.91
CA ALA A 13 20.36 -2.53 5.31
C ALA A 13 20.19 -2.60 3.78
N ARG A 14 21.03 -3.40 3.09
CA ARG A 14 20.92 -3.64 1.64
C ARG A 14 19.63 -4.36 1.29
N ILE A 15 19.29 -5.42 2.02
CA ILE A 15 18.04 -6.18 1.81
C ILE A 15 16.84 -5.26 2.03
N SER A 16 16.84 -4.45 3.09
CA SER A 16 15.79 -3.45 3.34
C SER A 16 15.66 -2.45 2.20
N TYR A 17 16.78 -1.96 1.64
CA TYR A 17 16.76 -1.03 0.51
C TYR A 17 16.15 -1.65 -0.74
N TYR A 18 16.55 -2.87 -1.09
CA TYR A 18 16.00 -3.57 -2.25
C TYR A 18 14.54 -3.98 -2.05
N ALA A 19 14.15 -4.40 -0.84
CA ALA A 19 12.76 -4.68 -0.51
C ALA A 19 11.89 -3.42 -0.65
N LEU A 20 12.37 -2.27 -0.17
CA LEU A 20 11.69 -0.98 -0.36
C LEU A 20 11.56 -0.62 -1.85
N SER A 21 12.63 -0.82 -2.62
CA SER A 21 12.65 -0.56 -4.07
C SER A 21 11.65 -1.43 -4.81
N LEU A 22 11.62 -2.74 -4.51
CA LEU A 22 10.68 -3.69 -5.11
C LEU A 22 9.23 -3.40 -4.67
N GLY A 23 9.02 -3.03 -3.41
CA GLY A 23 7.72 -2.59 -2.90
C GLY A 23 7.17 -1.41 -3.69
N LEU A 24 7.98 -0.38 -3.92
CA LEU A 24 7.60 0.78 -4.75
C LEU A 24 7.33 0.39 -6.21
N LEU A 25 8.17 -0.46 -6.79
CA LEU A 25 8.00 -0.91 -8.18
C LEU A 25 6.67 -1.67 -8.37
N THR A 26 6.36 -2.58 -7.44
CA THR A 26 5.12 -3.38 -7.47
C THR A 26 3.88 -2.59 -7.07
N ALA A 27 4.04 -1.49 -6.33
CA ALA A 27 2.93 -0.59 -6.01
C ALA A 27 2.38 0.14 -7.23
N LEU A 28 3.20 0.40 -8.26
CA LEU A 28 2.76 1.12 -9.47
C LEU A 28 1.55 0.46 -10.15
N PRO A 29 1.61 -0.82 -10.59
CA PRO A 29 0.45 -1.46 -11.21
C PRO A 29 -0.74 -1.60 -10.23
N ALA A 30 -0.48 -1.73 -8.93
CA ALA A 30 -1.53 -1.81 -7.91
C ALA A 30 -2.32 -0.48 -7.81
N VAL A 31 -1.62 0.66 -7.75
CA VAL A 31 -2.25 1.99 -7.69
C VAL A 31 -3.07 2.26 -8.96
N PHE A 32 -2.51 2.01 -10.15
CA PHE A 32 -3.22 2.25 -11.40
C PHE A 32 -4.46 1.36 -11.56
N SER A 33 -4.35 0.08 -11.23
CA SER A 33 -5.49 -0.83 -11.30
C SER A 33 -6.56 -0.52 -10.25
N GLY A 34 -6.17 -0.12 -9.04
CA GLY A 34 -7.08 0.34 -7.98
C GLY A 34 -7.83 1.62 -8.37
N ALA A 35 -7.14 2.61 -8.94
CA ALA A 35 -7.75 3.85 -9.41
C ALA A 35 -8.79 3.59 -10.53
N ALA A 36 -8.45 2.74 -11.49
CA ALA A 36 -9.38 2.36 -12.56
C ALA A 36 -10.65 1.69 -12.01
N GLN A 37 -10.51 0.81 -11.01
CA GLN A 37 -11.65 0.17 -10.34
C GLN A 37 -12.48 1.18 -9.56
N ALA A 38 -11.85 2.08 -8.81
CA ALA A 38 -12.53 3.14 -8.05
C ALA A 38 -13.42 4.00 -8.95
N ILE A 39 -12.89 4.46 -10.08
CA ILE A 39 -13.64 5.25 -11.08
C ILE A 39 -14.83 4.46 -11.60
N GLN A 40 -14.64 3.20 -11.99
CA GLN A 40 -15.72 2.36 -12.51
C GLN A 40 -16.83 2.12 -11.48
N MET A 41 -16.49 1.90 -10.21
CA MET A 41 -17.49 1.68 -9.16
C MET A 41 -18.27 2.95 -8.83
N VAL A 42 -17.60 4.09 -8.71
CA VAL A 42 -18.25 5.38 -8.49
C VAL A 42 -19.22 5.67 -9.64
N GLY A 43 -18.79 5.47 -10.89
CA GLY A 43 -19.64 5.67 -12.06
C GLY A 43 -20.85 4.73 -12.14
N LYS A 44 -20.73 3.49 -11.68
CA LYS A 44 -21.82 2.50 -11.74
C LYS A 44 -22.81 2.58 -10.58
N GLN A 45 -22.34 2.89 -9.37
CA GLN A 45 -23.13 2.72 -8.15
C GLN A 45 -23.47 4.03 -7.45
N GLY A 46 -22.80 5.14 -7.80
CA GLY A 46 -22.93 6.43 -7.14
C GLY A 46 -22.35 6.45 -5.71
N LEU A 47 -21.72 7.56 -5.33
CA LEU A 47 -21.04 7.74 -4.04
C LEU A 47 -21.98 7.75 -2.84
N PHE A 48 -23.21 8.23 -3.03
CA PHE A 48 -24.16 8.47 -1.95
C PHE A 48 -25.19 7.36 -1.83
N GLU A 49 -25.72 7.17 -0.63
CA GLU A 49 -26.93 6.41 -0.37
C GLU A 49 -28.16 7.08 -1.01
N ALA A 50 -29.32 6.44 -0.91
CA ALA A 50 -30.57 6.96 -1.48
C ALA A 50 -30.98 8.35 -0.94
N ASP A 51 -30.43 8.73 0.23
CA ASP A 51 -30.63 10.05 0.84
C ASP A 51 -29.85 11.18 0.16
N GLY A 52 -28.94 10.85 -0.77
CA GLY A 52 -28.10 11.81 -1.52
C GLY A 52 -27.07 12.56 -0.68
N LYS A 53 -26.95 12.26 0.63
CA LYS A 53 -26.10 13.00 1.57
C LYS A 53 -25.08 12.10 2.27
N THR A 54 -25.42 10.83 2.49
CA THR A 54 -24.56 9.89 3.20
C THR A 54 -23.69 9.13 2.20
N ILE A 55 -22.36 9.21 2.35
CA ILE A 55 -21.43 8.41 1.54
C ILE A 55 -21.57 6.94 1.95
N LYS A 56 -21.73 6.04 0.96
CA LYS A 56 -21.83 4.60 1.25
C LYS A 56 -20.59 4.10 1.99
N ILE A 57 -20.76 3.21 2.97
CA ILE A 57 -19.67 2.75 3.83
C ILE A 57 -18.47 2.20 3.04
N LYS A 58 -18.72 1.43 1.97
CA LYS A 58 -17.69 0.93 1.04
C LYS A 58 -16.83 2.03 0.42
N PHE A 59 -17.42 3.20 0.12
CA PHE A 59 -16.67 4.32 -0.44
C PHE A 59 -15.89 5.07 0.63
N LYS A 60 -16.37 5.10 1.88
CA LYS A 60 -15.55 5.57 3.01
C LYS A 60 -14.33 4.67 3.21
N THR A 61 -14.52 3.35 3.21
CA THR A 61 -13.41 2.38 3.31
C THR A 61 -12.45 2.52 2.13
N LEU A 62 -12.95 2.73 0.91
CA LEU A 62 -12.12 3.00 -0.27
C LEU A 62 -11.27 4.25 -0.10
N ILE A 63 -11.88 5.37 0.32
CA ILE A 63 -11.16 6.63 0.54
C ILE A 63 -10.09 6.44 1.62
N THR A 64 -10.42 5.78 2.74
CA THR A 64 -9.46 5.47 3.80
C THR A 64 -8.30 4.61 3.29
N HIS A 65 -8.59 3.58 2.48
CA HIS A 65 -7.57 2.72 1.89
C HIS A 65 -6.63 3.49 0.96
N VAL A 66 -7.18 4.33 0.06
CA VAL A 66 -6.38 5.13 -0.87
C VAL A 66 -5.52 6.15 -0.13
N ILE A 67 -6.10 6.93 0.78
CA ILE A 67 -5.34 7.95 1.54
C ILE A 67 -4.22 7.30 2.37
N SER A 68 -4.52 6.23 3.10
CA SER A 68 -3.50 5.54 3.91
C SER A 68 -2.40 4.93 3.06
N SER A 69 -2.76 4.32 1.92
CA SER A 69 -1.79 3.76 0.98
C SER A 69 -0.91 4.85 0.36
N ASP A 70 -1.48 5.98 -0.06
CA ASP A 70 -0.75 7.08 -0.70
C ASP A 70 0.23 7.74 0.26
N ILE A 71 -0.14 7.91 1.54
CA ILE A 71 0.78 8.40 2.57
C ILE A 71 1.95 7.44 2.74
N VAL A 72 1.68 6.15 2.89
CA VAL A 72 2.73 5.13 3.06
C VAL A 72 3.64 5.07 1.84
N LEU A 73 3.07 5.09 0.63
CA LEU A 73 3.83 5.07 -0.62
C LEU A 73 4.64 6.35 -0.81
N GLY A 74 4.08 7.53 -0.52
CA GLY A 74 4.76 8.81 -0.63
C GLY A 74 5.98 8.89 0.31
N VAL A 75 5.79 8.51 1.58
CA VAL A 75 6.91 8.51 2.55
C VAL A 75 7.92 7.40 2.23
N SER A 76 7.47 6.25 1.73
CA SER A 76 8.35 5.17 1.26
C SER A 76 9.18 5.60 0.06
N ALA A 77 8.59 6.30 -0.91
CA ALA A 77 9.26 6.84 -2.09
C ALA A 77 10.28 7.92 -1.70
N TYR A 78 9.92 8.82 -0.79
CA TYR A 78 10.85 9.81 -0.23
C TYR A 78 12.03 9.12 0.48
N THR A 79 11.75 8.11 1.29
CA THR A 79 12.79 7.33 2.00
C THR A 79 13.71 6.63 1.02
N TRP A 80 13.16 6.04 -0.05
CA TRP A 80 13.91 5.38 -1.10
C TRP A 80 14.82 6.36 -1.85
N TYR A 81 14.29 7.50 -2.28
CA TYR A 81 15.05 8.55 -2.97
C TYR A 81 16.20 9.09 -2.11
N TYR A 82 15.93 9.34 -0.82
CA TYR A 82 16.98 9.82 0.08
C TYR A 82 18.09 8.77 0.30
N ARG A 83 17.73 7.48 0.35
CA ARG A 83 18.68 6.36 0.50
C ARG A 83 19.46 6.07 -0.78
N SER A 84 18.89 6.32 -1.95
CA SER A 84 19.59 6.16 -3.23
C SER A 84 20.62 7.27 -3.47
N ALA A 85 20.39 8.47 -2.92
CA ALA A 85 21.30 9.61 -3.02
C ALA A 85 22.45 9.60 -1.98
N ASN A 86 22.42 8.74 -0.96
CA ASN A 86 23.39 8.76 0.14
C ASN A 86 23.73 7.37 0.70
N ASP A 87 24.94 6.87 0.42
CA ASP A 87 25.39 5.55 0.90
C ASP A 87 25.53 5.46 2.42
N ALA A 88 25.91 6.55 3.09
CA ALA A 88 26.09 6.61 4.55
C ALA A 88 24.79 6.33 5.34
N VAL A 89 23.64 6.53 4.70
CA VAL A 89 22.31 6.37 5.30
C VAL A 89 21.93 4.89 5.50
N ASN A 90 22.60 3.98 4.82
CA ASN A 90 22.38 2.55 4.95
C ASN A 90 23.03 1.94 6.22
N GLN A 91 23.44 2.75 7.19
CA GLN A 91 24.13 2.27 8.40
C GLN A 91 23.24 2.14 9.65
N GLY A 92 21.92 2.32 9.53
CA GLY A 92 20.98 2.01 10.63
C GLY A 92 20.89 3.11 11.68
N ASP A 93 20.15 4.17 11.36
CA ASP A 93 19.77 5.24 12.28
C ASP A 93 18.48 4.85 13.04
N PHE A 94 18.43 5.10 14.35
CA PHE A 94 17.27 4.83 15.20
C PHE A 94 16.01 5.53 14.70
N VAL A 95 16.13 6.78 14.22
CA VAL A 95 15.00 7.55 13.68
C VAL A 95 14.44 6.87 12.43
N ARG A 96 15.32 6.33 11.57
CA ARG A 96 14.93 5.65 10.34
C ARG A 96 14.36 4.27 10.59
N THR A 97 14.87 3.56 11.60
CA THR A 97 14.31 2.30 12.06
C THR A 97 12.90 2.50 12.61
N GLY A 98 12.68 3.54 13.44
CA GLY A 98 11.36 3.93 13.92
C GLY A 98 10.40 4.29 12.79
N LEU A 99 10.87 5.06 11.80
CA LEU A 99 10.08 5.38 10.61
C LEU A 99 9.69 4.12 9.82
N ALA A 100 10.61 3.18 9.62
CA ALA A 100 10.32 1.93 8.92
C ALA A 100 9.26 1.07 9.64
N VAL A 101 9.30 1.03 10.97
CA VAL A 101 8.27 0.35 11.78
C VAL A 101 6.91 1.04 11.61
N LEU A 102 6.86 2.37 11.71
CA LEU A 102 5.62 3.13 11.51
C LEU A 102 5.03 2.94 10.10
N LEU A 103 5.88 2.94 9.07
CA LEU A 103 5.45 2.68 7.69
C LEU A 103 4.92 1.25 7.52
N SER A 104 5.55 0.26 8.16
CA SER A 104 5.09 -1.13 8.13
C SER A 104 3.72 -1.28 8.80
N LEU A 105 3.50 -0.61 9.93
CA LEU A 105 2.18 -0.58 10.59
C LEU A 105 1.13 0.15 9.75
N GLY A 106 1.50 1.27 9.13
CA GLY A 106 0.64 1.99 8.20
C GLY A 106 0.25 1.13 7.00
N LEU A 107 1.19 0.35 6.46
CA LEU A 107 0.94 -0.57 5.35
C LEU A 107 -0.01 -1.70 5.78
N MET A 108 0.14 -2.24 6.99
CA MET A 108 -0.78 -3.24 7.54
C MET A 108 -2.20 -2.68 7.69
N PHE A 109 -2.34 -1.45 8.16
CA PHE A 109 -3.64 -0.77 8.25
C PHE A 109 -4.26 -0.56 6.85
N ALA A 110 -3.47 -0.10 5.89
CA ALA A 110 -3.93 0.06 4.51
C ALA A 110 -4.37 -1.29 3.91
N ALA A 111 -3.59 -2.36 4.15
CA ALA A 111 -3.88 -3.71 3.70
C ALA A 111 -5.16 -4.29 4.34
N HIS A 112 -5.41 -4.02 5.63
CA HIS A 112 -6.65 -4.40 6.29
C HIS A 112 -7.87 -3.80 5.57
N ASN A 113 -7.84 -2.49 5.29
CA ASN A 113 -8.92 -1.84 4.55
C ASN A 113 -9.07 -2.40 3.11
N GLY A 114 -7.97 -2.70 2.43
CA GLY A 114 -7.98 -3.34 1.11
C GLY A 114 -8.61 -4.75 1.14
N GLY A 115 -8.36 -5.49 2.21
CA GLY A 115 -9.00 -6.77 2.51
C GLY A 115 -10.51 -6.62 2.66
N SER A 116 -10.98 -5.70 3.50
CA SER A 116 -12.41 -5.42 3.65
C SER A 116 -13.06 -4.99 2.32
N LEU A 117 -12.38 -4.17 1.52
CA LEU A 117 -12.86 -3.81 0.17
C LEU A 117 -13.10 -5.03 -0.73
N THR A 118 -12.20 -6.01 -0.68
CA THR A 118 -12.28 -7.22 -1.50
C THR A 118 -13.31 -8.21 -0.95
N TYR A 119 -13.24 -8.53 0.34
CA TYR A 119 -14.01 -9.63 0.94
C TYR A 119 -15.40 -9.22 1.44
N GLU A 120 -15.58 -7.98 1.91
CA GLU A 120 -16.89 -7.49 2.39
C GLU A 120 -17.66 -6.79 1.28
N TYR A 121 -16.97 -6.04 0.42
CA TYR A 121 -17.61 -5.21 -0.61
C TYR A 121 -17.42 -5.73 -2.05
N GLY A 122 -16.68 -6.84 -2.24
CA GLY A 122 -16.51 -7.49 -3.53
C GLY A 122 -15.68 -6.70 -4.56
N MET A 123 -14.90 -5.71 -4.12
CA MET A 123 -14.00 -4.94 -4.98
C MET A 123 -12.94 -5.87 -5.59
N GLY A 124 -12.63 -5.70 -6.88
CA GLY A 124 -11.62 -6.51 -7.58
C GLY A 124 -12.09 -7.90 -8.03
N LEU A 125 -13.14 -8.48 -7.43
CA LEU A 125 -13.67 -9.79 -7.81
C LEU A 125 -14.44 -9.78 -9.16
N SER A 126 -14.87 -8.60 -9.62
CA SER A 126 -15.56 -8.45 -10.92
C SER A 126 -14.61 -8.44 -12.13
N VAL A 127 -13.30 -8.36 -11.93
CA VAL A 127 -12.31 -8.29 -13.04
C VAL A 127 -12.23 -9.61 -13.81
N GLY A 128 -12.55 -10.75 -13.18
CA GLY A 128 -12.55 -12.07 -13.83
C GLY A 128 -13.87 -12.49 -14.49
N LYS A 129 -14.98 -11.77 -14.28
CA LYS A 129 -16.29 -12.10 -14.88
C LYS A 129 -16.55 -11.28 -16.14
N LYS A 130 -15.72 -11.46 -17.16
CA LYS A 130 -16.06 -11.06 -18.54
C LYS A 130 -16.19 -12.33 -19.38
N GLY A 131 -17.42 -12.75 -19.62
CA GLY A 131 -17.74 -13.79 -20.62
C GLY A 131 -18.65 -14.90 -20.12
N LYS A 132 -19.96 -14.63 -20.09
CA LYS A 132 -21.00 -15.53 -20.61
C LYS A 132 -22.28 -14.69 -20.77
N THR A 133 -22.33 -14.00 -21.90
CA THR A 133 -23.60 -13.62 -22.53
C THR A 133 -24.31 -14.91 -22.92
N THR A 134 -25.33 -15.28 -22.17
CA THR A 134 -26.47 -16.04 -22.69
C THR A 134 -27.45 -15.07 -23.31
#